data_AF-S3BFJ1-F1
#
_entry.id   AF-S3BFJ1-F1
#
_cell.length_a   1.000
_cell.length_b   1.000
_cell.length_c   1.000
_cell.angle_alpha   90.00
_cell.angle_beta   90.00
_cell.angle_gamma   90.00
#
_symmetry.space_group_name_H-M   'P 1'
#
loop_
_entity.id
_entity.type
_entity.pdbx_description
1 polymer ?
#
loop_
_entity_poly.entity_id
_entity_poly.type
_entity_poly.pdbx_seq_one_letter_code
_entity_poly.pdbx_strand_id
1 'polypeptide(L)'
;MESVLVKVVSFIAVIVVGYLLKRVGFFRAEDFRLIAGLVLKVTLPCAIISNFTRIDVDAALFVLVLLGLGCNLVTVAAGWLASKRGDSAEQAFNIINFSGYNVGCFALPFLQSFVSPMGVVAACIWDTGNSIMCTGATYSIAAAVAGKNEGGGARLFFRRMFSSVPMDVYVAMTILAFLGWKLPPQVLGFTDMVGAANPFLAMLMIGIGFELKLAPGSGLHIAKTLFCRYLIAAALAFLFYNYLPFDQEVRKVLAILAFAPLSAVCTIYTALCLNDPGRVALSCTLNSLSIVCSVTFMTVLVVWL
;
A
#
# COMPACT_ATOMS: atom_id res chain seq x y z
N MET A 1 -17.18 -9.48 16.73
CA MET A 1 -17.24 -10.08 15.38
C MET A 1 -18.24 -9.34 14.50
N GLU A 2 -19.50 -9.19 14.94
CA GLU A 2 -20.55 -8.48 14.20
C GLU A 2 -20.16 -7.02 13.86
N SER A 3 -19.63 -6.27 14.83
CA SER A 3 -19.15 -4.89 14.61
C SER A 3 -18.01 -4.77 13.59
N VAL A 4 -17.16 -5.80 13.46
CA VAL A 4 -16.06 -5.84 12.48
C VAL A 4 -16.64 -6.09 11.09
N LEU A 5 -17.53 -7.08 10.95
CA LEU A 5 -18.17 -7.40 9.68
C LEU A 5 -18.99 -6.22 9.15
N VAL A 6 -19.74 -5.53 10.01
CA VAL A 6 -20.52 -4.32 9.63
C VAL A 6 -19.59 -3.23 9.07
N LYS A 7 -18.45 -2.97 9.72
CA LYS A 7 -17.46 -1.99 9.23
C LYS A 7 -16.85 -2.40 7.89
N VAL A 8 -16.49 -3.67 7.71
CA VAL A 8 -15.94 -4.18 6.44
C VAL A 8 -16.98 -4.08 5.32
N VAL A 9 -18.21 -4.51 5.57
CA VAL A 9 -19.32 -4.40 4.60
C VAL A 9 -19.56 -2.94 4.25
N SER A 10 -19.46 -2.04 5.23
CA SER A 10 -19.58 -0.60 5.00
C SER A 10 -18.45 -0.06 4.11
N PHE A 11 -17.20 -0.49 4.28
CA PHE A 11 -16.09 -0.13 3.38
C PHE A 11 -16.30 -0.65 1.97
N ILE A 12 -16.73 -1.91 1.82
CA ILE A 12 -17.07 -2.48 0.51
C ILE A 12 -18.23 -1.67 -0.11
N ALA A 13 -19.25 -1.32 0.66
CA ALA A 13 -20.36 -0.51 0.19
C ALA A 13 -19.89 0.88 -0.28
N VAL A 14 -18.98 1.54 0.43
CA VAL A 14 -18.40 2.83 0.00
C VAL A 14 -17.62 2.70 -1.31
N ILE A 15 -16.82 1.64 -1.47
CA ILE A 15 -16.13 1.34 -2.74
C ILE A 15 -17.15 1.16 -3.87
N VAL A 16 -18.19 0.35 -3.64
CA VAL A 16 -19.25 0.10 -4.63
C VAL A 16 -19.98 1.38 -4.98
N VAL A 17 -20.32 2.22 -4.00
CA VAL A 17 -20.96 3.53 -4.22
C VAL A 17 -20.06 4.43 -5.07
N GLY A 18 -18.77 4.54 -4.75
CA GLY A 18 -17.82 5.32 -5.56
C GLY A 18 -17.76 4.86 -7.01
N TYR A 19 -17.73 3.54 -7.22
CA TYR A 19 -17.76 2.94 -8.57
C TYR A 19 -19.08 3.22 -9.31
N LEU A 20 -20.23 3.05 -8.64
CA LEU A 20 -21.54 3.31 -9.23
C LEU A 20 -21.74 4.78 -9.57
N LEU A 21 -21.32 5.70 -8.70
CA LEU A 21 -21.37 7.15 -8.94
C LEU A 21 -20.53 7.55 -10.16
N LYS A 22 -19.35 6.93 -10.34
CA LYS A 22 -18.58 7.07 -11.58
C LYS A 22 -19.34 6.55 -12.81
N ARG A 23 -19.99 5.39 -12.69
CA ARG A 23 -20.72 4.75 -13.82
C ARG A 23 -21.94 5.53 -14.28
N VAL A 24 -22.65 6.20 -13.37
CA VAL A 24 -23.79 7.07 -13.71
C VAL A 24 -23.38 8.48 -14.15
N GLY A 25 -22.07 8.76 -14.18
CA GLY A 25 -21.52 10.04 -14.66
C GLY A 25 -21.47 11.15 -13.61
N PHE A 26 -21.74 10.86 -12.33
CA PHE A 26 -21.56 11.84 -11.24
C PHE A 26 -20.08 12.17 -11.04
N PHE A 27 -19.21 11.14 -11.00
CA PHE A 27 -17.76 11.31 -11.03
C PHE A 27 -17.21 11.03 -12.42
N ARG A 28 -16.36 11.94 -12.91
CA ARG A 28 -15.55 11.76 -14.12
C ARG A 28 -14.21 11.11 -13.76
N ALA A 29 -13.52 10.56 -14.76
CA ALA A 29 -12.18 9.99 -14.55
C ALA A 29 -11.17 11.02 -14.03
N GLU A 30 -11.38 12.31 -14.32
CA GLU A 30 -10.56 13.42 -13.84
C GLU A 30 -10.74 13.68 -12.34
N ASP A 31 -11.94 13.45 -11.79
CA ASP A 31 -12.27 13.68 -10.38
C ASP A 31 -11.53 12.73 -9.45
N PHE A 32 -11.10 11.57 -9.96
CA PHE A 32 -10.19 10.68 -9.24
C PHE A 32 -8.96 11.43 -8.72
N ARG A 33 -8.36 12.31 -9.53
CA ARG A 33 -7.16 13.06 -9.15
C ARG A 33 -7.44 14.05 -8.03
N LEU A 34 -8.64 14.65 -8.02
CA LEU A 34 -9.06 15.57 -6.97
C LEU A 34 -9.24 14.84 -5.64
N ILE A 35 -10.02 13.75 -5.63
CA ILE A 35 -10.24 12.96 -4.42
C ILE A 35 -8.93 12.31 -3.93
N ALA A 36 -8.11 11.78 -4.84
CA ALA A 36 -6.79 11.25 -4.48
C ALA A 36 -5.86 12.33 -3.93
N GLY A 37 -5.90 13.54 -4.49
CA GLY A 37 -5.18 14.69 -3.96
C GLY A 37 -5.60 15.03 -2.52
N LEU A 38 -6.90 15.03 -2.24
CA LEU A 38 -7.44 15.26 -0.90
C LEU A 38 -6.98 14.17 0.08
N VAL A 39 -7.07 12.89 -0.31
CA VAL A 39 -6.65 11.77 0.53
C VAL A 39 -5.15 11.85 0.82
N LEU A 40 -4.32 11.89 -0.22
CA LEU A 40 -2.87 11.79 -0.09
C LEU A 40 -2.20 13.05 0.47
N LYS A 41 -2.77 14.23 0.25
CA LYS A 41 -2.14 15.49 0.69
C LYS A 41 -2.75 16.05 1.97
N VAL A 42 -3.92 15.57 2.40
CA VAL A 42 -4.65 16.16 3.53
C VAL A 42 -5.03 15.09 4.55
N THR A 43 -5.93 14.17 4.21
CA THR A 43 -6.52 13.28 5.24
C THR A 43 -5.57 12.20 5.72
N LEU A 44 -4.78 11.60 4.82
CA LEU A 44 -3.79 10.59 5.18
C LEU A 44 -2.66 11.18 6.04
N PRO A 45 -2.04 12.32 5.68
CA PRO A 45 -1.13 13.04 6.56
C PRO A 45 -1.69 13.32 7.97
N CYS A 46 -2.92 13.83 8.06
CA CYS A 46 -3.55 14.11 9.35
C CYS A 46 -3.80 12.82 10.16
N ALA A 47 -4.21 11.74 9.49
CA ALA A 47 -4.36 10.42 10.08
C ALA A 47 -3.04 9.89 10.65
N ILE A 48 -1.91 10.07 9.95
CA ILE A 48 -0.59 9.66 10.43
C ILE A 48 -0.21 10.49 11.67
N ILE A 49 -0.26 11.82 11.56
CA ILE A 49 0.14 12.75 12.63
C ILE A 49 -0.63 12.49 13.92
N SER A 50 -1.95 12.35 13.83
CA SER A 50 -2.83 12.10 14.98
C SER A 50 -2.48 10.79 15.71
N ASN A 51 -2.17 9.72 14.98
CA ASN A 51 -1.82 8.43 15.59
C ASN A 51 -0.47 8.47 16.30
N PHE A 52 0.55 9.08 15.70
CA PHE A 52 1.87 9.23 16.33
C PHE A 52 1.84 10.14 17.56
N THR A 53 1.03 11.19 17.56
CA THR A 53 0.99 12.14 18.68
C THR A 53 0.35 11.54 19.95
N ARG A 54 -0.41 10.44 19.81
CA ARG A 54 -1.12 9.77 20.91
C ARG A 54 -0.28 8.75 21.68
N ILE A 55 0.85 8.32 21.12
CA ILE A 55 1.56 7.11 21.56
C ILE A 55 3.04 7.39 21.72
N ASP A 56 3.63 6.85 22.78
CA ASP A 56 5.08 6.75 22.93
C ASP A 56 5.59 5.54 22.15
N VAL A 57 6.48 5.80 21.18
CA VAL A 57 7.00 4.76 20.29
C VAL A 57 8.26 4.15 20.90
N ASP A 58 8.20 2.84 21.17
CA ASP A 58 9.39 2.09 21.59
C ASP A 58 10.42 2.06 20.45
N ALA A 59 11.69 2.28 20.79
CA ALA A 59 12.80 2.22 19.87
C ALA A 59 12.90 0.87 19.12
N ALA A 60 12.43 -0.22 19.74
CA ALA A 60 12.36 -1.54 19.11
C ALA A 60 11.50 -1.55 17.83
N LEU A 61 10.49 -0.67 17.73
CA LEU A 61 9.60 -0.61 16.56
C LEU A 61 10.27 -0.03 15.31
N PHE A 62 11.41 0.66 15.42
CA PHE A 62 12.08 1.20 14.21
C PHE A 62 12.67 0.11 13.31
N VAL A 63 12.88 -1.11 13.81
CA VAL A 63 13.25 -2.25 12.95
C VAL A 63 12.14 -2.61 11.95
N LEU A 64 10.89 -2.18 12.19
CA LEU A 64 9.78 -2.37 11.25
C LEU A 64 10.05 -1.68 9.90
N VAL A 65 10.85 -0.61 9.87
CA VAL A 65 11.31 0.02 8.61
C VAL A 65 12.09 -0.99 7.77
N LEU A 66 13.01 -1.74 8.40
CA LEU A 66 13.80 -2.76 7.71
C LEU A 66 12.93 -3.93 7.27
N LEU A 67 11.92 -4.32 8.06
CA LEU A 67 10.95 -5.35 7.66
C LEU A 67 10.13 -4.92 6.43
N GLY A 68 9.65 -3.67 6.39
CA GLY A 68 8.88 -3.16 5.23
C GLY A 68 9.70 -3.13 3.94
N LEU A 69 10.98 -2.76 4.05
CA LEU A 69 11.91 -2.83 2.94
C LEU A 69 12.20 -4.30 2.54
N GLY A 70 12.43 -5.17 3.52
CA GLY A 70 12.71 -6.60 3.32
C GLY A 70 11.58 -7.34 2.63
N CYS A 71 10.32 -7.13 3.03
CA CYS A 71 9.14 -7.71 2.38
C CYS A 71 9.06 -7.35 0.90
N ASN A 72 9.39 -6.11 0.56
CA ASN A 72 9.45 -5.68 -0.83
C ASN A 72 10.57 -6.35 -1.61
N LEU A 73 11.76 -6.52 -1.02
CA LEU A 73 12.85 -7.25 -1.67
C LEU A 73 12.50 -8.73 -1.91
N VAL A 74 11.82 -9.38 -0.97
CA VAL A 74 11.33 -10.76 -1.13
C VAL A 74 10.37 -10.85 -2.31
N THR A 75 9.42 -9.92 -2.43
CA THR A 75 8.45 -9.90 -3.53
C THR A 75 9.07 -9.51 -4.87
N VAL A 76 10.07 -8.61 -4.89
CA VAL A 76 10.89 -8.32 -6.09
C VAL A 76 11.61 -9.58 -6.56
N ALA A 77 12.29 -10.29 -5.65
CA ALA A 77 13.01 -11.52 -5.98
C ALA A 77 12.06 -12.60 -6.50
N ALA A 78 10.89 -12.77 -5.88
CA ALA A 78 9.87 -13.70 -6.35
C ALA A 78 9.34 -13.35 -7.75
N GLY A 79 9.08 -12.06 -8.02
CA GLY A 79 8.65 -11.61 -9.35
C GLY A 79 9.68 -11.91 -10.43
N TRP A 80 10.97 -11.64 -10.14
CA TRP A 80 12.07 -11.99 -11.04
C TRP A 80 12.20 -13.51 -11.24
N LEU A 81 12.13 -14.31 -10.17
CA LEU A 81 12.19 -15.77 -10.27
C LEU A 81 11.04 -16.34 -11.10
N ALA A 82 9.81 -15.82 -10.92
CA ALA A 82 8.63 -16.24 -11.67
C ALA A 82 8.74 -15.95 -13.18
N SER A 83 9.57 -14.99 -13.56
CA SER A 83 9.80 -14.55 -14.95
C SER A 83 11.20 -14.89 -15.47
N LYS A 84 12.00 -15.68 -14.75
CA LYS A 84 13.41 -15.94 -15.08
C LYS A 84 13.63 -16.54 -16.48
N ARG A 85 12.62 -17.25 -17.00
CA ARG A 85 12.63 -17.84 -18.36
C ARG A 85 12.04 -16.92 -19.43
N GLY A 86 11.44 -15.81 -19.03
CA GLY A 86 10.84 -14.80 -19.89
C GLY A 86 11.85 -13.76 -20.37
N ASP A 87 11.40 -12.86 -21.25
CA ASP A 87 12.19 -11.74 -21.74
C ASP A 87 12.41 -10.66 -20.67
N SER A 88 13.33 -9.73 -20.93
CA SER A 88 13.66 -8.64 -19.99
C SER A 88 12.44 -7.78 -19.64
N ALA A 89 11.51 -7.62 -20.58
CA ALA A 89 10.29 -6.88 -20.36
C ALA A 89 9.34 -7.62 -19.40
N GLU A 90 9.18 -8.93 -19.54
CA GLU A 90 8.38 -9.79 -18.64
C GLU A 90 8.99 -9.80 -17.24
N GLN A 91 10.33 -9.83 -17.15
CA GLN A 91 11.03 -9.72 -15.87
C GLN A 91 10.76 -8.38 -15.18
N ALA A 92 10.92 -7.27 -15.90
CA ALA A 92 10.61 -5.94 -15.38
C ALA A 92 9.13 -5.81 -15.00
N PHE A 93 8.22 -6.37 -15.81
CA PHE A 93 6.79 -6.41 -15.50
C PHE A 93 6.50 -7.11 -14.17
N ASN A 94 7.04 -8.32 -13.98
CA ASN A 94 6.80 -9.08 -12.75
C ASN A 94 7.47 -8.44 -11.53
N ILE A 95 8.67 -7.88 -11.66
CA ILE A 95 9.31 -7.13 -10.56
C ILE A 95 8.39 -6.00 -10.07
N ILE A 96 7.79 -5.24 -11.00
CA ILE A 96 6.88 -4.14 -10.68
C ILE A 96 5.56 -4.65 -10.09
N ASN A 97 5.00 -5.73 -10.66
CA ASN A 97 3.64 -6.20 -10.33
C ASN A 97 3.59 -7.30 -9.26
N PHE A 98 4.74 -7.73 -8.73
CA PHE A 98 4.82 -8.57 -7.53
C PHE A 98 5.11 -7.76 -6.27
N SER A 99 5.83 -6.64 -6.40
CA SER A 99 6.31 -5.85 -5.27
C SER A 99 5.46 -4.61 -5.01
N GLY A 100 5.73 -3.93 -3.91
CA GLY A 100 4.97 -2.80 -3.43
C GLY A 100 3.72 -3.22 -2.67
N TYR A 101 3.47 -2.51 -1.57
CA TYR A 101 2.26 -2.66 -0.77
C TYR A 101 1.52 -1.33 -0.73
N ASN A 102 0.22 -1.36 -0.99
CA ASN A 102 -0.61 -0.16 -0.98
C ASN A 102 -1.09 0.18 0.43
N VAL A 103 -0.15 0.53 1.30
CA VAL A 103 -0.47 0.78 2.70
C VAL A 103 -1.16 2.13 2.87
N GLY A 104 -0.53 3.23 2.46
CA GLY A 104 -1.13 4.56 2.60
C GLY A 104 -2.53 4.72 2.00
N CYS A 105 -2.78 4.23 0.78
CA CYS A 105 -4.08 4.44 0.13
C CYS A 105 -5.15 3.42 0.52
N PHE A 106 -4.77 2.26 1.09
CA PHE A 106 -5.71 1.19 1.38
C PHE A 106 -5.49 0.56 2.77
N ALA A 107 -4.33 -0.07 3.01
CA ALA A 107 -4.18 -0.90 4.19
C ALA A 107 -4.23 -0.10 5.50
N LEU A 108 -3.69 1.12 5.51
CA LEU A 108 -3.75 2.01 6.66
C LEU A 108 -5.18 2.49 6.94
N PRO A 109 -5.91 3.12 6.00
CA PRO A 109 -7.32 3.47 6.23
C PRO A 109 -8.20 2.28 6.62
N PHE A 110 -7.90 1.09 6.11
CA PHE A 110 -8.54 -0.14 6.58
C PHE A 110 -8.23 -0.41 8.05
N LEU A 111 -6.94 -0.51 8.41
CA LEU A 111 -6.48 -0.80 9.77
C LEU A 111 -6.97 0.24 10.79
N GLN A 112 -7.02 1.52 10.45
CA GLN A 112 -7.51 2.61 11.32
C GLN A 112 -8.89 2.33 11.92
N SER A 113 -9.72 1.50 11.28
CA SER A 113 -11.05 1.17 11.78
C SER A 113 -11.12 -0.08 12.67
N PHE A 114 -10.02 -0.84 12.77
CA PHE A 114 -10.00 -2.16 13.41
C PHE A 114 -8.91 -2.35 14.48
N VAL A 115 -7.84 -1.56 14.46
CA VAL A 115 -6.71 -1.71 15.39
C VAL A 115 -6.52 -0.46 16.26
N SER A 116 -5.72 -0.56 17.32
CA SER A 116 -5.45 0.59 18.18
C SER A 116 -4.51 1.60 17.49
N PRO A 117 -4.34 2.81 18.04
CA PRO A 117 -3.36 3.76 17.54
C PRO A 117 -1.94 3.20 17.47
N MET A 118 -1.54 2.33 18.41
CA MET A 118 -0.23 1.66 18.37
C MET A 118 -0.10 0.78 17.13
N GLY A 119 -1.13 0.01 16.80
CA GLY A 119 -1.16 -0.79 15.57
C GLY A 119 -1.06 0.07 14.31
N VAL A 120 -1.74 1.21 14.26
CA VAL A 120 -1.63 2.16 13.14
C VAL A 120 -0.21 2.73 13.04
N VAL A 121 0.41 3.12 14.16
CA VAL A 121 1.80 3.61 14.19
C VAL A 121 2.78 2.54 13.71
N ALA A 122 2.64 1.29 14.17
CA ALA A 122 3.47 0.18 13.68
C ALA A 122 3.34 0.01 12.16
N ALA A 123 2.12 0.14 11.61
CA ALA A 123 1.89 0.12 10.17
C ALA A 123 2.57 1.30 9.45
N CYS A 124 2.53 2.51 10.01
CA CYS A 124 3.22 3.68 9.46
C CYS A 124 4.76 3.51 9.43
N ILE A 125 5.35 2.99 10.51
CA ILE A 125 6.81 2.78 10.58
C ILE A 125 7.22 1.71 9.56
N TRP A 126 6.45 0.63 9.46
CA TRP A 126 6.64 -0.38 8.42
C TRP A 126 6.48 0.22 7.00
N ASP A 127 5.46 1.08 6.80
CA ASP A 127 5.20 1.73 5.52
C ASP A 127 6.32 2.70 5.11
N THR A 128 7.08 3.22 6.06
CA THR A 128 8.27 4.04 5.76
C THR A 128 9.28 3.24 4.94
N GLY A 129 9.54 1.98 5.32
CA GLY A 129 10.41 1.07 4.56
C GLY A 129 9.81 0.64 3.23
N ASN A 130 8.51 0.33 3.21
CA ASN A 130 7.78 -0.01 1.98
C ASN A 130 7.76 1.16 0.97
N SER A 131 7.62 2.39 1.45
CA SER A 131 7.53 3.59 0.62
C SER A 131 8.84 3.87 -0.11
N ILE A 132 10.00 3.55 0.48
CA ILE A 132 11.31 3.62 -0.22
C ILE A 132 11.30 2.74 -1.49
N MET A 133 10.72 1.55 -1.38
CA MET A 133 10.61 0.62 -2.51
C MET A 133 9.57 1.10 -3.54
N CYS A 134 8.40 1.55 -3.06
CA CYS A 134 7.31 2.05 -3.89
C CYS A 134 7.62 3.38 -4.61
N THR A 135 8.48 4.25 -4.08
CA THR A 135 8.74 5.60 -4.63
C THR A 135 9.87 5.65 -5.66
N GLY A 136 10.61 4.55 -5.86
CA GLY A 136 11.57 4.51 -6.96
C GLY A 136 12.51 3.31 -7.01
N ALA A 137 12.74 2.58 -5.92
CA ALA A 137 13.71 1.48 -5.93
C ALA A 137 13.22 0.34 -6.83
N THR A 138 11.95 -0.06 -6.72
CA THR A 138 11.35 -1.07 -7.60
C THR A 138 11.42 -0.65 -9.07
N TYR A 139 11.12 0.61 -9.40
CA TYR A 139 11.25 1.11 -10.78
C TYR A 139 12.68 1.01 -11.27
N SER A 140 13.66 1.42 -10.45
CA SER A 140 15.07 1.43 -10.82
C SER A 140 15.59 0.01 -11.09
N ILE A 141 15.20 -0.96 -10.26
CA ILE A 141 15.53 -2.38 -10.44
C ILE A 141 14.89 -2.90 -11.74
N ALA A 142 13.61 -2.64 -11.96
CA ALA A 142 12.90 -3.08 -13.16
C ALA A 142 13.45 -2.45 -14.45
N ALA A 143 13.76 -1.15 -14.42
CA ALA A 143 14.35 -0.44 -15.56
C ALA A 143 15.74 -0.98 -15.92
N ALA A 144 16.57 -1.27 -14.92
CA ALA A 144 17.87 -1.89 -15.13
C ALA A 144 17.74 -3.29 -15.78
N VAL A 145 16.80 -4.11 -15.31
CA VAL A 145 16.51 -5.42 -15.91
C VAL A 145 15.96 -5.30 -17.33
N ALA A 146 15.13 -4.30 -17.60
CA ALA A 146 14.62 -4.00 -18.94
C ALA A 146 15.70 -3.46 -19.92
N GLY A 147 16.94 -3.27 -19.47
CA GLY A 147 18.02 -2.70 -20.28
C GLY A 147 17.84 -1.20 -20.57
N LYS A 148 16.98 -0.51 -19.81
CA LYS A 148 16.85 0.94 -19.90
C LYS A 148 17.98 1.59 -19.12
N ASN A 149 18.80 2.38 -19.80
CA ASN A 149 19.74 3.33 -19.18
C ASN A 149 19.02 4.54 -18.54
N GLU A 150 17.83 4.32 -18.01
CA GLU A 150 17.14 5.25 -17.12
C GLU A 150 17.47 4.88 -15.67
N GLY A 151 18.77 4.77 -15.38
CA GLY A 151 19.25 4.89 -14.02
C GLY A 151 18.93 6.31 -13.58
N GLY A 152 17.72 6.53 -13.08
CA GLY A 152 17.37 7.73 -12.35
C GLY A 152 18.34 7.80 -11.19
N GLY A 153 19.47 8.49 -11.38
CA GLY A 153 20.56 8.52 -10.41
C GLY A 153 20.04 8.92 -9.04
N ALA A 154 20.86 8.74 -7.99
CA ALA A 154 20.46 9.01 -6.61
C ALA A 154 19.61 10.28 -6.43
N ARG A 155 19.91 11.35 -7.19
CA ARG A 155 19.12 12.59 -7.26
C ARG A 155 17.65 12.42 -7.67
N LEU A 156 17.35 11.67 -8.74
CA LEU A 156 15.96 11.45 -9.20
C LEU A 156 15.22 10.53 -8.23
N PHE A 157 15.91 9.53 -7.68
CA PHE A 157 15.38 8.67 -6.64
C PHE A 157 14.96 9.48 -5.40
N PHE A 158 15.87 10.27 -4.82
CA PHE A 158 15.56 11.12 -3.67
C PHE A 158 14.51 12.17 -3.98
N ARG A 159 14.51 12.76 -5.18
CA ARG A 159 13.46 13.70 -5.60
C ARG A 159 12.09 13.03 -5.64
N ARG A 160 11.98 11.79 -6.13
CA ARG A 160 10.71 11.04 -6.16
C ARG A 160 10.26 10.66 -4.75
N MET A 161 11.20 10.19 -3.93
CA MET A 161 11.01 9.86 -2.53
C MET A 161 10.41 11.05 -1.76
N PHE A 162 11.06 12.21 -1.78
CA PHE A 162 10.63 13.42 -1.08
C PHE A 162 9.65 14.32 -1.87
N SER A 163 8.94 13.76 -2.84
CA SER A 163 7.87 14.48 -3.57
C SER A 163 6.47 14.00 -3.18
N SER A 164 6.40 13.00 -2.29
CA SER A 164 5.17 12.36 -1.87
C SER A 164 4.85 12.81 -0.45
N VAL A 165 3.83 13.65 -0.30
CA VAL A 165 3.39 14.17 1.01
C VAL A 165 3.17 13.07 2.05
N PRO A 166 2.49 11.94 1.76
CA PRO A 166 2.38 10.84 2.73
C PRO A 166 3.73 10.28 3.19
N MET A 167 4.65 10.12 2.24
CA MET A 167 5.97 9.56 2.51
C MET A 167 6.81 10.50 3.38
N ASP A 168 6.78 11.81 3.07
CA ASP A 168 7.45 12.83 3.87
C ASP A 168 6.92 12.84 5.31
N VAL A 169 5.60 12.72 5.47
CA VAL A 169 4.96 12.69 6.79
C VAL A 169 5.31 11.41 7.55
N TYR A 170 5.35 10.25 6.90
CA TYR A 170 5.80 9.01 7.54
C TYR A 170 7.24 9.13 8.05
N VAL A 171 8.16 9.61 7.20
CA VAL A 171 9.57 9.79 7.56
C VAL A 171 9.71 10.81 8.69
N ALA A 172 9.05 11.97 8.56
CA ALA A 172 9.13 13.03 9.56
C ALA A 172 8.59 12.55 10.92
N MET A 173 7.41 11.93 10.96
CA MET A 173 6.82 11.44 12.21
C MET A 173 7.64 10.29 12.81
N THR A 174 8.22 9.42 11.98
CA THR A 174 9.13 8.35 12.43
C THR A 174 10.41 8.94 13.04
N ILE A 175 11.01 9.95 12.42
CA ILE A 175 12.19 10.64 12.96
C ILE A 175 11.86 11.38 14.26
N LEU A 176 10.74 12.12 14.31
CA LEU A 176 10.31 12.82 15.52
C LEU A 176 10.08 11.83 16.67
N ALA A 177 9.43 10.70 16.39
CA ALA A 177 9.22 9.63 17.36
C ALA A 177 10.56 9.05 17.86
N PHE A 178 11.52 8.83 16.96
CA PHE A 178 12.86 8.34 17.32
C PHE A 178 13.63 9.31 18.23
N LEU A 179 13.47 10.61 17.99
CA LEU A 179 14.06 11.67 18.82
C LEU A 179 13.29 11.91 20.13
N GLY A 180 12.18 11.21 20.36
CA GLY A 180 11.31 11.41 21.51
C GLY A 180 10.58 12.76 21.50
N TRP A 181 10.48 13.42 20.34
CA TRP A 181 9.81 14.71 20.20
C TRP A 181 8.32 14.53 19.94
N LYS A 182 7.51 15.07 20.85
CA LYS A 182 6.05 15.08 20.73
C LYS A 182 5.56 16.38 20.10
N LEU A 183 4.57 16.26 19.22
CA LEU A 183 3.87 17.43 18.73
C LEU A 183 2.97 18.05 19.82
N PRO A 184 2.75 19.37 19.79
CA PRO A 184 1.87 20.03 20.73
C PRO A 184 0.43 19.48 20.64
N PRO A 185 -0.28 19.29 21.77
CA PRO A 185 -1.66 18.77 21.78
C PRO A 185 -2.64 19.58 20.93
N GLN A 186 -2.36 20.86 20.68
CA GLN A 186 -3.17 21.75 19.85
C GLN A 186 -3.26 21.26 18.39
N VAL A 187 -2.26 20.51 17.91
CA VAL A 187 -2.25 19.93 16.57
C VAL A 187 -3.30 18.81 16.47
N LEU A 188 -3.53 18.07 17.57
CA LEU A 188 -4.46 16.92 17.59
C LEU A 188 -5.87 17.31 17.19
N GLY A 189 -6.42 18.42 17.69
CA GLY A 189 -7.81 18.79 17.43
C GLY A 189 -8.14 18.89 15.93
N PHE A 190 -7.25 19.50 15.15
CA PHE A 190 -7.40 19.56 13.69
C PHE A 190 -7.10 18.22 13.03
N THR A 191 -5.96 17.59 13.37
CA THR A 191 -5.53 16.35 12.69
C THR A 191 -6.44 15.16 12.99
N ASP A 192 -7.11 15.14 14.14
CA ASP A 192 -8.09 14.11 14.50
C ASP A 192 -9.35 14.25 13.65
N MET A 193 -9.90 15.48 13.57
CA MET A 193 -11.09 15.75 12.76
C MET A 193 -10.87 15.37 11.29
N VAL A 194 -9.75 15.82 10.73
CA VAL A 194 -9.42 15.58 9.32
C VAL A 194 -8.98 14.13 9.09
N GLY A 195 -8.21 13.55 10.01
CA GLY A 195 -7.75 12.17 9.95
C GLY A 195 -8.88 11.14 10.08
N ALA A 196 -9.94 11.44 10.83
CA ALA A 196 -11.11 10.59 10.97
C ALA A 196 -11.89 10.41 9.65
N ALA A 197 -11.80 11.38 8.72
CA ALA A 197 -12.41 11.27 7.40
C ALA A 197 -11.60 10.36 6.45
N ASN A 198 -10.36 10.02 6.80
CA ASN A 198 -9.44 9.31 5.92
C ASN A 198 -9.96 7.93 5.46
N PRO A 199 -10.47 7.04 6.34
CA PRO A 199 -10.97 5.74 5.90
C PRO A 199 -12.08 5.84 4.86
N PHE A 200 -13.06 6.73 5.08
CA PHE A 200 -14.16 6.92 4.15
C PHE A 200 -13.67 7.43 2.78
N LEU A 201 -12.88 8.51 2.77
CA LEU A 201 -12.39 9.12 1.53
C LEU A 201 -11.45 8.19 0.77
N ALA A 202 -10.63 7.40 1.46
CA ALA A 202 -9.75 6.41 0.82
C ALA A 202 -10.55 5.29 0.14
N MET A 203 -11.58 4.75 0.79
CA MET A 203 -12.44 3.73 0.19
C MET A 203 -13.24 4.30 -1.00
N LEU A 204 -13.70 5.55 -0.90
CA LEU A 204 -14.37 6.24 -2.00
C LEU A 204 -13.42 6.46 -3.19
N MET A 205 -12.20 6.94 -2.93
CA MET A 205 -11.14 7.12 -3.93
C MET A 205 -10.88 5.82 -4.70
N ILE A 206 -10.81 4.68 -3.99
CA ILE A 206 -10.62 3.36 -4.60
C ILE A 206 -11.80 2.98 -5.49
N GLY A 207 -13.03 3.22 -5.04
CA GLY A 207 -14.24 3.00 -5.84
C GLY A 207 -14.25 3.79 -7.14
N ILE A 208 -13.91 5.08 -7.08
CA ILE A 208 -13.81 5.95 -8.26
C ILE A 208 -12.65 5.51 -9.18
N GLY A 209 -11.51 5.13 -8.59
CA GLY A 209 -10.34 4.64 -9.31
C GLY A 209 -10.49 3.25 -9.90
N PHE A 210 -11.52 2.49 -9.51
CA PHE A 210 -11.71 1.11 -9.93
C PHE A 210 -11.92 1.03 -11.45
N GLU A 211 -11.06 0.26 -12.12
CA GLU A 211 -11.11 -0.01 -13.56
C GLU A 211 -10.83 -1.49 -13.82
N LEU A 212 -11.86 -2.25 -14.14
CA LEU A 212 -11.71 -3.64 -14.56
C LEU A 212 -11.66 -3.70 -16.09
N LYS A 213 -10.46 -3.76 -16.65
CA LYS A 213 -10.21 -3.95 -18.09
C LYS A 213 -9.62 -5.34 -18.32
N LEU A 214 -10.48 -6.35 -18.37
CA LEU A 214 -10.07 -7.73 -18.64
C LEU A 214 -9.52 -7.85 -20.07
N ALA A 215 -8.20 -7.93 -20.20
CA ALA A 215 -7.57 -8.27 -21.47
C ALA A 215 -7.82 -9.76 -21.78
N PRO A 216 -8.40 -10.11 -22.95
CA PRO A 216 -8.57 -11.50 -23.37
C PRO A 216 -7.23 -12.25 -23.33
N GLY A 217 -7.23 -13.50 -22.85
CA GLY A 217 -6.02 -14.34 -22.78
C GLY A 217 -5.07 -14.07 -21.61
N SER A 218 -5.32 -13.07 -20.76
CA SER A 218 -4.42 -12.73 -19.63
C SER A 218 -4.74 -13.43 -18.29
N GLY A 219 -5.83 -14.20 -18.23
CA GLY A 219 -6.35 -14.78 -16.98
C GLY A 219 -5.37 -15.69 -16.25
N LEU A 220 -4.63 -16.53 -16.98
CA LEU A 220 -3.64 -17.43 -16.37
C LEU A 220 -2.48 -16.66 -15.73
N HIS A 221 -2.02 -15.58 -16.37
CA HIS A 221 -0.95 -14.75 -15.83
C HIS A 221 -1.42 -14.01 -14.56
N ILE A 222 -2.63 -13.45 -14.59
CA ILE A 222 -3.27 -12.83 -13.41
C ILE A 222 -3.35 -13.81 -12.24
N ALA A 223 -3.89 -15.00 -12.49
CA ALA A 223 -4.07 -16.03 -11.47
C ALA A 223 -2.73 -16.46 -10.87
N LYS A 224 -1.71 -16.72 -11.70
CA LYS A 224 -0.36 -17.10 -11.25
C LYS A 224 0.29 -16.00 -10.39
N THR A 225 0.22 -14.75 -10.83
CA THR A 225 0.80 -13.61 -10.11
C THR A 225 0.14 -13.40 -8.75
N LEU A 226 -1.20 -13.38 -8.71
CA LEU A 226 -1.92 -13.22 -7.44
C LEU A 226 -1.71 -14.42 -6.52
N PHE A 227 -1.76 -15.66 -7.04
CA PHE A 227 -1.52 -16.85 -6.26
C PHE A 227 -0.13 -16.84 -5.60
N CYS A 228 0.92 -16.54 -6.38
CA CYS A 228 2.28 -16.48 -5.83
C CYS A 228 2.42 -15.37 -4.80
N ARG A 229 1.89 -14.17 -5.06
CA ARG A 229 1.93 -13.05 -4.11
C ARG A 229 1.23 -13.40 -2.80
N TYR A 230 0.04 -13.99 -2.85
CA TYR A 230 -0.70 -14.34 -1.62
C TYR A 230 -0.13 -15.56 -0.90
N LEU A 231 0.56 -16.46 -1.60
CA LEU A 231 1.33 -17.52 -0.95
C LEU A 231 2.50 -16.94 -0.14
N ILE A 232 3.22 -15.97 -0.71
CA ILE A 232 4.27 -15.23 0.00
C ILE A 232 3.68 -14.45 1.19
N ALA A 233 2.54 -13.78 0.98
CA ALA A 233 1.83 -13.07 2.05
C ALA A 233 1.45 -14.02 3.20
N ALA A 234 0.94 -15.21 2.90
CA ALA A 234 0.59 -16.21 3.91
C ALA A 234 1.82 -16.68 4.70
N ALA A 235 2.94 -16.95 4.01
CA ALA A 235 4.19 -17.31 4.66
C ALA A 235 4.72 -16.19 5.56
N LEU A 236 4.75 -14.95 5.06
CA LEU A 236 5.17 -13.78 5.85
C LEU A 236 4.25 -13.54 7.04
N ALA A 237 2.94 -13.63 6.87
CA ALA A 237 1.97 -13.46 7.95
C ALA A 237 2.14 -14.52 9.03
N PHE A 238 2.34 -15.79 8.66
CA PHE A 238 2.65 -16.86 9.59
C PHE A 238 3.95 -16.57 10.36
N LEU A 239 5.00 -16.14 9.66
CA LEU A 239 6.28 -15.82 10.28
C LEU A 239 6.16 -14.64 11.26
N PHE A 240 5.48 -13.58 10.84
CA PHE A 240 5.32 -12.37 11.65
C PHE A 240 4.47 -12.61 12.90
N TYR A 241 3.39 -13.38 12.78
CA TYR A 241 2.51 -13.65 13.91
C TYR A 241 3.17 -14.55 14.96
N ASN A 242 3.95 -15.55 14.52
CA ASN A 242 4.46 -16.59 15.44
C ASN A 242 5.86 -16.30 15.98
N TYR A 243 6.73 -15.61 15.24
CA TYR A 243 8.17 -15.56 15.56
C TYR A 243 8.75 -14.17 15.81
N LEU A 244 8.08 -13.08 15.46
CA LEU A 244 8.63 -11.75 15.72
C LEU A 244 8.60 -11.43 17.23
N PRO A 245 9.65 -10.79 17.79
CA PRO A 245 9.72 -10.47 19.21
C PRO A 245 8.98 -9.16 19.52
N PHE A 246 7.70 -9.07 19.15
CA PHE A 246 6.84 -7.94 19.45
C PHE A 246 5.55 -8.38 20.15
N ASP A 247 4.88 -7.41 20.72
CA ASP A 247 3.56 -7.56 21.32
C ASP A 247 2.56 -8.14 20.31
N GLN A 248 1.55 -8.84 20.82
CA GLN A 248 0.58 -9.55 19.99
C GLN A 248 -0.13 -8.62 19.00
N GLU A 249 -0.40 -7.37 19.40
CA GLU A 249 -1.04 -6.40 18.52
C GLU A 249 -0.17 -6.04 17.31
N VAL A 250 1.11 -5.71 17.53
CA VAL A 250 2.05 -5.37 16.45
C VAL A 250 2.20 -6.57 15.51
N ARG A 251 2.37 -7.77 16.06
CA ARG A 251 2.44 -9.01 15.26
C ARG A 251 1.19 -9.25 14.41
N LYS A 252 0.00 -9.05 14.97
CA LYS A 252 -1.27 -9.12 14.24
C LYS A 252 -1.32 -8.11 13.10
N VAL A 253 -0.94 -6.87 13.34
CA VAL A 253 -0.91 -5.82 12.31
C VAL A 253 0.05 -6.18 11.17
N LEU A 254 1.26 -6.64 11.47
CA LEU A 254 2.22 -7.05 10.45
C LEU A 254 1.72 -8.23 9.62
N ALA A 255 1.05 -9.20 10.26
CA ALA A 255 0.41 -10.30 9.55
C ALA A 255 -0.70 -9.82 8.60
N ILE A 256 -1.52 -8.85 9.03
CA ILE A 256 -2.53 -8.23 8.18
C ILE A 256 -1.88 -7.44 7.03
N LEU A 257 -0.83 -6.65 7.29
CA LEU A 257 -0.12 -5.86 6.29
C LEU A 257 0.57 -6.72 5.21
N ALA A 258 1.00 -7.93 5.54
CA ALA A 258 1.54 -8.85 4.54
C ALA A 258 0.55 -9.14 3.41
N PHE A 259 -0.76 -9.05 3.68
CA PHE A 259 -1.84 -9.19 2.72
C PHE A 259 -2.30 -7.86 2.09
N ALA A 260 -1.57 -6.76 2.29
CA ALA A 260 -1.91 -5.49 1.65
C ALA A 260 -1.82 -5.59 0.11
N PRO A 261 -2.70 -4.89 -0.62
CA PRO A 261 -2.78 -4.99 -2.08
C PRO A 261 -1.56 -4.40 -2.77
N LEU A 262 -1.46 -4.63 -4.07
CA LEU A 262 -0.40 -4.07 -4.90
C LEU A 262 -0.42 -2.55 -4.86
N SER A 263 0.76 -1.95 -4.79
CA SER A 263 0.91 -0.49 -4.76
C SER A 263 0.24 0.18 -5.95
N ALA A 264 -0.45 1.29 -5.72
CA ALA A 264 -1.10 2.09 -6.78
C ALA A 264 -0.12 2.56 -7.87
N VAL A 265 1.18 2.69 -7.55
CA VAL A 265 2.23 3.15 -8.48
C VAL A 265 2.70 2.08 -9.47
N CYS A 266 2.33 0.81 -9.29
CA CYS A 266 2.80 -0.28 -10.17
C CYS A 266 2.35 -0.07 -11.63
N THR A 267 1.16 0.49 -11.85
CA THR A 267 0.61 0.78 -13.17
C THR A 267 1.38 1.89 -13.87
N ILE A 268 1.73 2.95 -13.13
CA ILE A 268 2.55 4.07 -13.60
C ILE A 268 3.94 3.56 -13.97
N TYR A 269 4.57 2.75 -13.12
CA TYR A 269 5.89 2.20 -13.39
C TYR A 269 5.90 1.20 -14.53
N THR A 270 4.83 0.43 -14.70
CA THR A 270 4.66 -0.43 -15.87
C THR A 270 4.60 0.42 -17.16
N ALA A 271 3.85 1.52 -17.15
CA ALA A 271 3.76 2.43 -18.28
C ALA A 271 5.11 3.08 -18.62
N LEU A 272 5.80 3.62 -17.62
CA LEU A 272 7.11 4.25 -17.79
C LEU A 272 8.19 3.23 -18.24
N CYS A 273 8.22 2.05 -17.62
CA CYS A 273 9.25 1.06 -17.86
C CYS A 273 9.06 0.33 -19.18
N LEU A 274 7.83 0.01 -19.58
CA LEU A 274 7.57 -0.88 -20.72
C LEU A 274 6.90 -0.21 -21.91
N ASN A 275 6.19 0.91 -21.70
CA ASN A 275 5.47 1.64 -22.74
C ASN A 275 4.54 0.74 -23.62
N ASP A 276 3.95 -0.29 -23.00
CA ASP A 276 3.08 -1.27 -23.65
C ASP A 276 1.65 -1.15 -23.08
N PRO A 277 0.64 -0.71 -23.87
CA PRO A 277 -0.74 -0.55 -23.41
C PRO A 277 -1.37 -1.83 -22.86
N GLY A 278 -1.02 -2.99 -23.41
CA GLY A 278 -1.54 -4.29 -22.97
C GLY A 278 -1.02 -4.65 -21.58
N ARG A 279 0.27 -4.44 -21.34
CA ARG A 279 0.88 -4.64 -20.01
C ARG A 279 0.37 -3.65 -18.98
N VAL A 280 0.14 -2.40 -19.36
CA VAL A 280 -0.48 -1.40 -18.47
C VAL A 280 -1.89 -1.84 -18.07
N ALA A 281 -2.72 -2.29 -19.02
CA ALA A 281 -4.06 -2.80 -18.72
C ALA A 281 -4.03 -4.04 -17.80
N LEU A 282 -3.06 -4.94 -18.01
CA LEU A 282 -2.83 -6.10 -17.15
C LEU A 282 -2.44 -5.69 -15.72
N SER A 283 -1.52 -4.72 -15.58
CA SER A 283 -1.12 -4.15 -14.29
C SER A 283 -2.30 -3.50 -13.55
N CYS A 284 -3.15 -2.73 -14.25
CA CYS A 284 -4.35 -2.15 -13.67
C CYS A 284 -5.33 -3.21 -13.14
N THR A 285 -5.49 -4.29 -13.91
CA THR A 285 -6.35 -5.42 -13.53
C THR A 285 -5.80 -6.17 -12.31
N LEU A 286 -4.49 -6.45 -12.30
CA LEU A 286 -3.81 -7.05 -11.15
C LEU A 286 -3.98 -6.20 -9.90
N ASN A 287 -3.79 -4.88 -10.00
CA ASN A 287 -3.97 -3.97 -8.89
C ASN A 287 -5.41 -4.02 -8.35
N SER A 288 -6.41 -3.84 -9.22
CA SER A 288 -7.82 -3.84 -8.82
C SER A 288 -8.26 -5.17 -8.21
N LEU A 289 -7.86 -6.30 -8.79
CA LEU A 289 -8.16 -7.63 -8.23
C LEU A 289 -7.41 -7.87 -6.92
N SER A 290 -6.18 -7.37 -6.79
CA SER A 290 -5.44 -7.47 -5.53
C SER A 290 -6.18 -6.76 -4.40
N ILE A 291 -6.81 -5.61 -4.65
CA ILE A 291 -7.62 -4.92 -3.63
C ILE A 291 -8.75 -5.82 -3.16
N VAL A 292 -9.50 -6.44 -4.07
CA VAL A 292 -10.61 -7.35 -3.73
C VAL A 292 -10.11 -8.52 -2.88
N CYS A 293 -9.06 -9.22 -3.31
CA CYS A 293 -8.49 -10.33 -2.55
C CYS A 293 -7.94 -9.87 -1.18
N SER A 294 -7.28 -8.71 -1.12
CA SER A 294 -6.70 -8.16 0.10
C SER A 294 -7.76 -7.81 1.13
N VAL A 295 -8.87 -7.17 0.72
CA VAL A 295 -10.03 -6.93 1.60
C VAL A 295 -10.47 -8.23 2.26
N THR A 296 -10.62 -9.31 1.48
CA THR A 296 -11.06 -10.61 2.00
C THR A 296 -10.06 -11.19 3.00
N PHE A 297 -8.79 -11.33 2.62
CA PHE A 297 -7.77 -11.92 3.49
C PHE A 297 -7.53 -11.10 4.76
N MET A 298 -7.40 -9.77 4.62
CA MET A 298 -7.21 -8.88 5.77
C MET A 298 -8.41 -8.92 6.71
N THR A 299 -9.63 -9.00 6.18
CA THR A 299 -10.85 -9.15 7.01
C THR A 299 -10.83 -10.44 7.80
N VAL A 300 -10.49 -11.56 7.17
CA VAL A 300 -10.35 -12.85 7.84
C VAL A 300 -9.33 -12.71 8.98
N LEU A 301 -8.14 -12.18 8.71
CA LEU A 301 -7.12 -12.01 9.75
C LEU A 301 -7.54 -11.07 10.89
N VAL A 302 -8.27 -9.98 10.59
CA VAL A 302 -8.79 -9.09 11.65
C VAL A 302 -9.78 -9.81 12.57
N VAL A 303 -10.61 -10.69 12.01
CA VAL A 303 -11.64 -11.44 12.75
C VAL A 303 -11.05 -12.60 13.56
N TRP A 304 -10.03 -13.28 13.04
CA TRP A 304 -9.54 -14.55 13.57
C TRP A 304 -8.24 -14.45 14.39
N LEU A 305 -7.44 -13.39 14.22
CA LEU A 305 -6.26 -13.11 15.07
C LEU A 305 -6.60 -12.15 16.21
#